data_AF-M0I7E5-F1
#
_entry.id   AF-M0I7E5-F1
#
_cell.length_a   1.000
_cell.length_b   1.000
_cell.length_c   1.000
_cell.angle_alpha   90.00
_cell.angle_beta   90.00
_cell.angle_gamma   90.00
#
_symmetry.space_group_name_H-M   'P 1'
#
loop_
_entity.id
_entity.type
_entity.pdbx_description
1 polymer ?
#
loop_
_entity_poly.entity_id
_entity_poly.type
_entity_poly.pdbx_seq_one_letter_code
_entity_poly.pdbx_strand_id
1 'polypeptide(L)' 'MSIDWNEITHITKVDPAEDLPEKLDILAHTDLVIIGGSDGVTQENSLDVITQIRAQFPDLCLFQEPYSSSDTV' A
#
# COMPACT_ATOMS: atom_id res chain seq x y z
N MET A 1 1.62 15.67 -4.15
CA MET A 1 2.75 14.96 -4.77
C MET A 1 2.42 14.78 -6.24
N SER A 2 3.35 15.06 -7.15
CA SER A 2 3.20 14.75 -8.58
C SER A 2 4.10 13.56 -8.87
N ILE A 3 3.58 12.57 -9.57
CA ILE A 3 4.30 11.35 -9.93
C ILE A 3 4.46 11.34 -11.43
N ASP A 4 5.69 11.13 -11.89
CA ASP A 4 5.93 10.80 -13.29
C ASP A 4 5.71 9.30 -13.48
N TRP A 5 4.55 8.95 -14.02
CA TRP A 5 4.19 7.56 -14.28
C TRP A 5 5.10 6.88 -15.31
N ASN A 6 5.86 7.64 -16.11
CA ASN A 6 6.83 7.05 -17.05
C ASN A 6 8.09 6.53 -16.36
N GLU A 7 8.40 7.00 -15.16
CA GLU A 7 9.55 6.54 -14.37
C GLU A 7 9.21 5.32 -13.51
N ILE A 8 7.92 5.04 -13.29
CA ILE A 8 7.45 3.88 -12.53
C ILE A 8 7.54 2.62 -13.39
N THR A 9 8.38 1.69 -12.99
CA THR A 9 8.61 0.41 -13.69
C THR A 9 8.03 -0.79 -12.96
N HIS A 10 7.87 -0.70 -11.64
CA HIS A 10 7.34 -1.78 -10.81
C HIS A 10 6.42 -1.24 -9.70
N ILE A 11 5.23 -1.81 -9.62
CA ILE A 11 4.24 -1.52 -8.57
C ILE A 11 3.96 -2.81 -7.80
N THR A 12 4.10 -2.74 -6.48
CA THR A 12 3.67 -3.83 -5.59
C THR A 12 2.29 -3.52 -5.06
N LYS A 13 1.31 -4.39 -5.34
CA LYS A 13 -0.02 -4.31 -4.74
C LYS A 13 -0.06 -5.16 -3.48
N VAL A 14 -0.54 -4.57 -2.39
CA VAL A 14 -0.66 -5.22 -1.09
C VAL A 14 -2.13 -5.29 -0.73
N ASP A 15 -2.61 -6.50 -0.47
CA ASP A 15 -3.97 -6.72 0.03
C ASP A 15 -3.97 -6.58 1.56
N PRO A 16 -4.69 -5.61 2.14
CA PRO A 16 -4.74 -5.43 3.59
C PRO A 16 -5.56 -6.52 4.31
N ALA A 17 -6.27 -7.39 3.59
CA ALA A 17 -6.96 -8.53 4.17
C ALA A 17 -6.03 -9.74 4.42
N GLU A 18 -4.79 -9.71 3.91
CA GLU A 18 -3.79 -10.77 4.08
C GLU A 18 -2.74 -10.42 5.14
N ASP A 19 -2.11 -11.46 5.72
CA ASP A 19 -1.04 -11.28 6.70
C ASP A 19 0.21 -10.67 6.04
N LEU A 20 0.66 -9.54 6.57
CA LEU A 20 1.95 -8.96 6.20
C LEU A 20 3.10 -9.74 6.84
N PRO A 21 4.21 -9.95 6.11
CA PRO A 21 5.42 -10.50 6.70
C PRO A 21 6.00 -9.52 7.73
N GLU A 22 6.62 -10.04 8.79
CA GLU A 22 7.24 -9.21 9.86
C GLU A 22 8.27 -8.22 9.31
N LYS A 23 8.96 -8.60 8.22
CA LYS A 23 9.91 -7.75 7.51
C LYS A 23 9.38 -7.45 6.11
N LEU A 24 9.36 -6.17 5.76
CA LEU A 24 8.84 -5.70 4.48
C LEU A 24 9.97 -5.42 3.47
N ASP A 25 11.14 -6.07 3.63
CA ASP A 25 12.33 -5.88 2.78
C ASP A 25 12.04 -6.05 1.28
N ILE A 26 11.04 -6.87 0.93
CA ILE A 26 10.60 -7.07 -0.46
C ILE A 26 10.11 -5.76 -1.12
N LEU A 27 9.56 -4.83 -0.32
CA LEU A 27 9.09 -3.52 -0.79
C LEU A 27 10.25 -2.57 -1.11
N ALA A 28 11.49 -2.86 -0.70
CA ALA A 28 12.66 -2.04 -1.06
C ALA A 28 12.99 -2.08 -2.56
N HIS A 29 12.39 -3.02 -3.31
CA HIS A 29 12.61 -3.21 -4.73
C HIS A 29 11.46 -2.69 -5.60
N THR A 30 10.50 -1.96 -5.03
CA THR A 30 9.35 -1.41 -5.75
C THR A 30 9.44 0.11 -5.83
N ASP A 31 8.96 0.67 -6.94
CA ASP A 31 8.93 2.13 -7.12
C ASP A 31 7.74 2.73 -6.35
N LEU A 32 6.64 1.98 -6.28
CA LEU A 32 5.38 2.39 -5.70
C LEU A 32 4.63 1.20 -5.09
N VAL A 33 3.89 1.45 -4.01
CA VAL A 33 2.96 0.51 -3.38
C VAL A 33 1.53 0.99 -3.53
N ILE A 34 0.63 0.08 -3.88
CA ILE A 34 -0.82 0.29 -3.84
C ILE A 34 -1.42 -0.63 -2.79
N ILE A 35 -2.11 -0.06 -1.81
CA ILE A 35 -2.88 -0.80 -0.82
C ILE A 35 -4.31 -0.94 -1.34
N GLY A 36 -4.74 -2.16 -1.60
CA GLY A 36 -6.06 -2.42 -2.14
C GLY A 36 -6.31 -3.90 -2.37
N GLY A 37 -7.57 -4.28 -2.21
CA GLY A 37 -8.04 -5.65 -2.32
C GLY A 37 -9.55 -5.64 -2.52
N SER A 38 -10.21 -6.76 -2.25
CA SER A 38 -11.67 -6.86 -2.34
C SER A 38 -12.31 -7.35 -1.04
N ASP A 39 -12.58 -8.65 -0.97
CA ASP A 39 -13.30 -9.25 0.15
C ASP A 39 -12.42 -9.23 1.41
N GLY A 40 -12.97 -8.72 2.51
CA GLY A 40 -12.25 -8.62 3.78
C GLY A 40 -11.43 -7.34 3.93
N VAL A 41 -11.37 -6.47 2.92
CA VAL A 41 -10.79 -5.12 3.08
C VAL A 41 -11.69 -4.29 3.99
N THR A 42 -11.06 -3.63 4.96
CA THR A 42 -11.71 -2.69 5.89
C THR A 42 -10.88 -1.43 6.00
N GLN A 43 -11.46 -0.35 6.52
CA GLN A 43 -10.71 0.86 6.83
C GLN A 43 -9.58 0.58 7.84
N GLU A 44 -9.86 -0.25 8.84
CA GLU A 44 -8.92 -0.58 9.91
C GLU A 44 -7.69 -1.31 9.38
N ASN A 45 -7.89 -2.42 8.66
CA ASN A 45 -6.76 -3.17 8.12
C ASN A 45 -5.98 -2.38 7.05
N SER A 46 -6.66 -1.54 6.26
CA SER A 46 -6.00 -0.63 5.32
C SER A 46 -5.08 0.35 6.05
N LEU A 47 -5.57 0.97 7.14
CA LEU A 47 -4.80 1.93 7.93
C LEU A 47 -3.63 1.26 8.66
N ASP A 48 -3.82 0.05 9.17
CA ASP A 48 -2.76 -0.73 9.82
C ASP A 48 -1.63 -1.05 8.85
N VAL A 49 -1.95 -1.55 7.65
CA VAL A 49 -0.97 -1.83 6.60
C VAL A 49 -0.23 -0.55 6.19
N ILE A 50 -0.96 0.56 5.97
CA ILE A 50 -0.35 1.86 5.65
C ILE A 50 0.63 2.28 6.73
N THR A 51 0.24 2.14 8.00
CA THR A 51 1.06 2.55 9.15
C THR A 51 2.33 1.70 9.25
N GLN A 52 2.22 0.38 9.07
CA GLN A 52 3.36 -0.54 9.09
C GLN A 52 4.35 -0.25 7.96
N ILE A 53 3.86 -0.03 6.73
CA ILE A 53 4.71 0.28 5.58
C ILE A 53 5.40 1.64 5.78
N ARG A 54 4.67 2.67 6.23
CA ARG A 54 5.26 3.99 6.49
C ARG A 54 6.29 3.99 7.60
N ALA A 55 6.15 3.12 8.60
CA ALA A 55 7.13 2.97 9.66
C ALA A 55 8.48 2.40 9.17
N GLN A 56 8.44 1.49 8.18
CA GLN A 56 9.65 0.88 7.61
C GLN A 56 10.20 1.66 6.39
N PHE A 57 9.31 2.27 5.61
CA PHE A 57 9.61 2.98 4.37
C PHE A 57 8.89 4.35 4.32
N PRO A 58 9.37 5.36 5.07
CA PRO A 58 8.70 6.65 5.17
C PRO A 58 8.60 7.39 3.82
N ASP A 59 9.61 7.22 2.96
CA ASP A 59 9.72 7.90 1.66
C ASP A 59 9.09 7.13 0.49
N LEU A 60 8.64 5.88 0.72
CA LEU A 60 8.05 5.07 -0.35
C LEU A 60 6.75 5.69 -0.83
N CYS A 61 6.57 5.72 -2.15
CA CYS A 61 5.34 6.18 -2.74
C CYS A 61 4.24 5.15 -2.44
N LEU A 62 3.19 5.59 -1.74
CA LEU A 62 2.10 4.72 -1.31
C LEU A 62 0.77 5.37 -1.68
N PHE A 63 -0.07 4.60 -2.36
CA PHE A 63 -1.47 4.92 -2.64
C PHE A 63 -2.40 3.91 -2.00
N GLN A 64 -3.62 4.34 -1.76
CA GLN A 64 -4.75 3.46 -1.50
C GLN A 64 -5.58 3.36 -2.79
N GLU A 65 -5.99 2.14 -3.14
CA GLU A 65 -7.06 1.86 -4.09
C GLU A 65 -8.32 1.57 -3.25
N PRO A 66 -9.24 2.53 -3.10
CA PRO A 66 -10.41 2.35 -2.26
C PRO A 66 -11.32 1.25 -2.81
N TYR A 67 -11.70 0.29 -1.97
CA TYR A 67 -12.61 -0.78 -2.35
C TYR A 67 -14.07 -0.29 -2.33
N SER A 68 -14.44 0.48 -1.30
CA SER A 68 -15.77 1.06 -1.11
C SER A 68 -15.71 2.59 -1.07
N SER A 69 -16.84 3.23 -1.41
CA SER A 69 -17.01 4.68 -1.29
C SER A 69 -16.97 5.19 0.15
N SER A 70 -17.03 4.28 1.13
CA SER A 70 -16.83 4.60 2.55
C SER A 70 -15.35 4.59 2.98
N ASP A 71 -14.44 4.08 2.14
CA ASP A 71 -13.01 3.91 2.46
C ASP A 71 -12.16 5.16 2.20
N THR A 72 -12.78 6.36 2.17
CA THR A 72 -12.02 7.61 2.04
C THR A 72 -11.31 7.94 3.35
N VAL A 73 -9.98 7.84 3.35
CA VAL A 73 -9.09 8.42 4.37
C VAL A 73 -8.51 9.73 3.85
#